data_AF-A0A969HNX2-F1
#
_entry.id   AF-A0A969HNX2-F1
#
_cell.length_a   1.000
_cell.length_b   1.000
_cell.length_c   1.000
_cell.angle_alpha   90.00
_cell.angle_beta   90.00
_cell.angle_gamma   90.00
#
_symmetry.space_group_name_H-M   'P 1'
#
loop_
_entity.id
_entity.type
_entity.pdbx_description
1 polymer ?
#
loop_
_entity_poly.entity_id
_entity_poly.type
_entity_poly.pdbx_seq_one_letter_code
_entity_poly.pdbx_strand_id
1 'polypeptide(L)'
;MQRNDCFFNRVTYFMFLVLPSILVTSCDDDDDPTPPAGSQSIFEIVEDNADFSLLEAALNRTTQSAQASDNLAALLSNSGTFTVFAPTNAAFADLGLDTEADINALPLADLISLLRYHVLTTEVASTALTSGARATANGENLYFSVSSSGIFINGFAEVTTADVDASNGIVHIIDGVLEPPTQDIPAIAVAASQESQPEFVSLVAALQAAGLVDDLQADGPFTVLAPTDEAFADFLDKLGFSSLNDVPVSVLESVLLYHVISGAVFSTDLSDGASPATLNGAEVTVNLDGGNVFFETAIGASEVVDVDILATNGVIHVIDEVLAPVEDLTITQVVQLGADFTLLEAAVVASGLAGALNDPDAGVTVFAPNDAAFAATNLDAAALGGLTQTQAAEIIGYHAVGEELLSTNTNLAGPQSTLAAGLDLFVSVGSNGVFINPSNPDQNIEVIAADIQTANGIIHVIEKVILPPSFQFPPAGTIEDAVATLAATNPGEFTQLLAAVDRAMLLGVLDATDRSFTVFAPTDAAFQALYTALSVTDVNGIDVATLQAVLQYHIVGADARVYSTDLTNGMMVDMFAAGNTDTITINVGSEGVSITDNSATTTVNANVVGANVVAGNGVIHIIDAVLLPN
;
A
#
# COMPACT_ATOMS: atom_id res chain seq x y z
N MET A 1 -38.63 -23.97 -47.67
CA MET A 1 -38.07 -22.98 -48.62
C MET A 1 -36.56 -23.08 -48.48
N GLN A 2 -35.94 -23.89 -49.33
CA GLN A 2 -35.00 -23.45 -50.38
C GLN A 2 -33.82 -22.68 -49.79
N ARG A 3 -32.68 -23.38 -49.58
CA ARG A 3 -31.55 -23.54 -50.54
C ARG A 3 -30.57 -22.37 -50.36
N ASN A 4 -29.26 -22.52 -50.21
CA ASN A 4 -28.27 -23.57 -50.48
C ASN A 4 -27.03 -23.23 -49.62
N ASP A 5 -26.48 -24.16 -48.83
CA ASP A 5 -25.31 -25.02 -49.13
C ASP A 5 -23.98 -24.23 -49.17
N CYS A 6 -22.85 -24.53 -48.49
CA CYS A 6 -22.24 -25.69 -47.81
C CYS A 6 -20.80 -25.88 -48.38
N PHE A 7 -19.89 -26.32 -47.50
CA PHE A 7 -18.74 -27.21 -47.73
C PHE A 7 -17.33 -26.70 -48.15
N PHE A 8 -16.42 -26.74 -47.17
CA PHE A 8 -15.28 -27.67 -46.97
C PHE A 8 -14.29 -28.02 -48.13
N ASN A 9 -13.01 -27.71 -47.85
CA ASN A 9 -11.78 -28.54 -47.90
C ASN A 9 -10.97 -28.84 -49.19
N ARG A 10 -9.64 -28.63 -49.04
CA ARG A 10 -8.43 -29.31 -49.60
C ARG A 10 -8.52 -30.03 -50.94
N VAL A 11 -7.61 -29.71 -51.88
CA VAL A 11 -6.74 -30.65 -52.64
C VAL A 11 -5.53 -29.91 -53.24
N THR A 12 -4.34 -30.46 -53.04
CA THR A 12 -3.06 -30.18 -53.72
C THR A 12 -3.06 -30.79 -55.13
N TYR A 13 -2.61 -30.11 -56.20
CA TYR A 13 -1.79 -30.71 -57.28
C TYR A 13 -1.20 -29.68 -58.27
N PHE A 14 0.05 -29.94 -58.62
CA PHE A 14 0.94 -29.35 -59.63
C PHE A 14 0.30 -28.89 -60.95
N MET A 15 0.71 -27.70 -61.44
CA MET A 15 0.86 -27.46 -62.88
C MET A 15 1.98 -26.43 -63.15
N PHE A 16 3.02 -26.91 -63.84
CA PHE A 16 4.11 -26.15 -64.44
C PHE A 16 3.57 -25.05 -65.37
N LEU A 17 4.07 -23.81 -65.21
CA LEU A 17 4.11 -22.84 -66.30
C LEU A 17 5.39 -22.01 -66.19
N VAL A 18 6.05 -21.91 -67.33
CA VAL A 18 7.44 -21.54 -67.55
C VAL A 18 7.47 -20.21 -68.32
N LEU A 19 8.46 -19.37 -67.98
CA LEU A 19 9.00 -18.17 -68.68
C LEU A 19 8.26 -16.82 -68.52
N PRO A 20 8.96 -15.66 -68.66
CA PRO A 20 10.41 -15.41 -68.69
C PRO A 20 10.92 -14.35 -67.70
N SER A 21 12.16 -14.55 -67.27
CA SER A 21 13.01 -13.61 -66.54
C SER A 21 13.35 -12.41 -67.42
N ILE A 22 12.98 -11.21 -66.96
CA ILE A 22 13.54 -9.95 -67.47
C ILE A 22 14.85 -9.74 -66.71
N LEU A 23 15.96 -9.97 -67.41
CA LEU A 23 17.29 -9.51 -67.01
C LEU A 23 17.35 -8.00 -67.23
N VAL A 24 17.25 -7.23 -66.15
CA VAL A 24 17.80 -5.87 -66.13
C VAL A 24 19.29 -5.99 -65.85
N THR A 25 20.08 -5.56 -66.83
CA THR A 25 21.53 -5.48 -66.74
C THR A 25 21.84 -4.25 -65.89
N SER A 26 22.22 -4.45 -64.63
CA SER A 26 22.92 -3.41 -63.87
C SER A 26 24.33 -3.33 -64.42
N CYS A 27 24.74 -2.16 -64.90
CA CYS A 27 26.14 -1.95 -65.25
C CYS A 27 26.98 -2.03 -63.97
N ASP A 28 27.97 -2.92 -63.98
CA ASP A 28 29.18 -2.79 -63.19
C ASP A 28 29.91 -1.53 -63.66
N ASP A 29 30.01 -0.55 -62.78
CA ASP A 29 31.16 0.35 -62.68
C ASP A 29 31.49 0.42 -61.18
N ASP A 30 32.17 -0.63 -60.71
CA ASP A 30 32.99 -0.60 -59.50
C ASP A 30 34.16 0.36 -59.75
N ASP A 31 34.09 1.58 -59.21
CA ASP A 31 35.22 2.40 -58.76
C ASP A 31 34.68 3.80 -58.34
N ASP A 32 33.76 3.83 -57.37
CA ASP A 32 33.61 5.03 -56.53
C ASP A 32 34.13 4.64 -55.14
N PRO A 33 35.23 5.24 -54.64
CA PRO A 33 35.64 4.99 -53.27
C PRO A 33 34.47 5.45 -52.39
N THR A 34 33.85 4.51 -51.67
CA THR A 34 33.06 4.85 -50.49
C THR A 34 33.87 5.87 -49.68
N PRO A 35 33.35 7.10 -49.43
CA PRO A 35 34.05 8.07 -48.61
C PRO A 35 34.44 7.37 -47.30
N PRO A 36 35.67 7.54 -46.78
CA PRO A 36 36.01 6.93 -45.51
C PRO A 36 35.05 7.47 -44.44
N ALA A 37 34.59 6.57 -43.57
CA ALA A 37 33.85 6.96 -42.37
C ALA A 37 34.62 8.08 -41.62
N GLY A 38 33.91 9.16 -41.25
CA GLY A 38 34.45 10.28 -40.48
C GLY A 38 35.30 11.29 -41.27
N SER A 39 34.95 11.66 -42.50
CA SER A 39 35.72 12.70 -43.24
C SER A 39 35.40 14.14 -42.82
N GLN A 40 34.22 14.37 -42.24
CA GLN A 40 33.74 15.70 -41.86
C GLN A 40 33.94 15.94 -40.37
N SER A 41 34.27 17.16 -39.96
CA SER A 41 34.24 17.56 -38.54
C SER A 41 32.80 17.64 -38.01
N ILE A 42 32.66 17.64 -36.68
CA ILE A 42 31.35 17.81 -36.03
C ILE A 42 30.66 19.09 -36.50
N PHE A 43 31.41 20.19 -36.65
CA PHE A 43 30.84 21.44 -37.14
C PHE A 43 30.36 21.35 -38.59
N GLU A 44 31.12 20.68 -39.48
CA GLU A 44 30.70 20.46 -40.87
C GLU A 44 29.46 19.57 -40.97
N ILE A 45 29.30 18.58 -40.08
CA ILE A 45 28.07 17.77 -39.97
C ILE A 45 26.86 18.65 -39.61
N VAL A 46 27.07 19.64 -38.73
CA VAL A 46 26.02 20.60 -38.36
C VAL A 46 25.67 21.51 -39.54
N GLU A 47 26.66 22.05 -40.26
CA GLU A 47 26.44 22.93 -41.43
C GLU A 47 25.70 22.20 -42.58
N ASP A 48 26.01 20.93 -42.81
CA ASP A 48 25.42 20.16 -43.92
C ASP A 48 24.03 19.61 -43.63
N ASN A 49 23.56 19.68 -42.37
CA ASN A 49 22.25 19.18 -41.97
C ASN A 49 21.24 20.33 -41.82
N ALA A 50 20.24 20.34 -42.72
CA ALA A 50 19.17 21.34 -42.69
C ALA A 50 18.38 21.35 -41.37
N ASP A 51 18.34 20.23 -40.64
CA ASP A 51 17.66 20.13 -39.35
C ASP A 51 18.49 20.71 -38.18
N PHE A 52 19.70 21.21 -38.43
CA PHE A 52 20.57 21.84 -37.43
C PHE A 52 20.82 23.32 -37.70
N SER A 53 20.03 23.97 -38.56
CA SER A 53 20.22 25.39 -38.87
C SER A 53 20.23 26.34 -37.66
N LEU A 54 19.45 26.03 -36.60
CA LEU A 54 19.45 26.81 -35.36
C LEU A 54 20.66 26.51 -34.46
N LEU A 55 21.09 25.24 -34.42
CA LEU A 55 22.34 24.84 -33.77
C LEU A 55 23.56 25.47 -34.46
N GLU A 56 23.57 25.50 -35.78
CA GLU A 56 24.59 26.17 -36.60
C GLU A 56 24.67 27.67 -36.27
N ALA A 57 23.51 28.35 -36.25
CA ALA A 57 23.42 29.76 -35.87
C ALA A 57 23.94 30.00 -34.44
N ALA A 58 23.62 29.11 -33.49
CA ALA A 58 24.09 29.16 -32.12
C ALA A 58 25.62 28.99 -32.02
N LEU A 59 26.19 28.00 -32.70
CA LEU A 59 27.63 27.77 -32.77
C LEU A 59 28.36 28.95 -33.40
N ASN A 60 27.85 29.49 -34.51
CA ASN A 60 28.40 30.67 -35.17
C ASN A 60 28.33 31.92 -34.29
N ARG A 61 27.30 32.06 -33.47
CA ARG A 61 27.20 33.18 -32.52
C ARG A 61 28.32 33.15 -31.47
N THR A 62 28.83 31.98 -31.11
CA THR A 62 29.95 31.87 -30.15
C THR A 62 31.25 32.51 -30.63
N THR A 63 31.42 32.71 -31.95
CA THR A 63 32.62 33.39 -32.51
C THR A 63 32.70 34.87 -32.13
N GLN A 64 31.60 35.44 -31.62
CA GLN A 64 31.54 36.82 -31.15
C GLN A 64 32.13 36.99 -29.73
N SER A 65 32.47 35.90 -29.03
CA SER A 65 33.14 35.99 -27.73
C SER A 65 34.55 36.56 -27.88
N ALA A 66 34.94 37.39 -26.91
CA ALA A 66 36.31 37.90 -26.82
C ALA A 66 37.31 36.82 -26.37
N GLN A 67 36.83 35.74 -25.73
CA GLN A 67 37.66 34.63 -25.27
C GLN A 67 37.74 33.54 -26.34
N ALA A 68 38.95 33.19 -26.77
CA ALA A 68 39.15 32.16 -27.79
C ALA A 68 38.62 30.78 -27.35
N SER A 69 38.61 30.49 -26.04
CA SER A 69 38.07 29.25 -25.47
C SER A 69 36.57 29.08 -25.67
N ASP A 70 35.85 30.17 -25.92
CA ASP A 70 34.39 30.16 -26.03
C ASP A 70 33.92 29.97 -27.47
N ASN A 71 34.82 30.02 -28.45
CA ASN A 71 34.48 29.79 -29.85
C ASN A 71 34.30 28.29 -30.11
N LEU A 72 33.06 27.82 -29.90
CA LEU A 72 32.71 26.41 -30.06
C LEU A 72 32.68 25.98 -31.53
N ALA A 73 32.34 26.87 -32.47
CA ALA A 73 32.44 26.57 -33.90
C ALA A 73 33.89 26.19 -34.29
N ALA A 74 34.87 26.95 -33.81
CA ALA A 74 36.29 26.61 -34.01
C ALA A 74 36.68 25.34 -33.23
N LEU A 75 36.20 25.16 -32.00
CA LEU A 75 36.49 23.97 -31.19
C LEU A 75 36.05 22.68 -31.89
N LEU A 76 34.82 22.67 -32.41
CA LEU A 76 34.18 21.53 -33.07
C LEU A 76 34.60 21.35 -34.55
N SER A 77 35.37 22.28 -35.11
CA SER A 77 36.03 22.15 -36.41
C SER A 77 37.46 21.60 -36.30
N ASN A 78 38.10 21.78 -35.14
CA ASN A 78 39.51 21.42 -34.93
C ASN A 78 39.68 19.95 -34.52
N SER A 79 40.92 19.45 -34.63
CA SER A 79 41.27 18.10 -34.16
C SER A 79 41.06 17.97 -32.65
N GLY A 80 40.36 16.93 -32.23
CA GLY A 80 40.03 16.61 -30.84
C GLY A 80 39.19 15.33 -30.80
N THR A 81 38.71 14.95 -29.62
CA THR A 81 37.76 13.84 -29.44
C THR A 81 36.62 14.35 -28.59
N PHE A 82 35.45 14.53 -29.21
CA PHE A 82 34.26 15.04 -28.54
C PHE A 82 33.07 14.10 -28.73
N THR A 83 32.09 14.23 -27.85
CA THR A 83 30.74 13.75 -28.12
C THR A 83 29.80 14.92 -28.01
N VAL A 84 29.04 15.19 -29.07
CA VAL A 84 28.07 16.28 -29.11
C VAL A 84 26.67 15.72 -29.16
N PHE A 85 25.84 16.12 -28.22
CA PHE A 85 24.41 15.88 -28.26
C PHE A 85 23.78 17.04 -29.04
N ALA A 86 23.44 16.81 -30.31
CA ALA A 86 23.00 17.86 -31.23
C ALA A 86 21.47 17.97 -31.24
N PRO A 87 20.89 19.05 -30.66
CA PRO A 87 19.44 19.29 -30.74
C PRO A 87 19.02 19.64 -32.16
N THR A 88 17.87 19.10 -32.57
CA THR A 88 17.21 19.43 -33.84
C THR A 88 16.60 20.83 -33.81
N ASN A 89 16.23 21.38 -34.97
CA ASN A 89 15.49 22.64 -35.03
C ASN A 89 14.15 22.54 -34.28
N ALA A 90 13.51 21.37 -34.29
CA ALA A 90 12.27 21.12 -33.54
C ALA A 90 12.50 21.27 -32.03
N ALA A 91 13.61 20.73 -31.51
CA ALA A 91 13.99 20.87 -30.11
C ALA A 91 14.14 22.34 -29.67
N PHE A 92 14.73 23.18 -30.52
CA PHE A 92 14.81 24.63 -30.25
C PHE A 92 13.43 25.31 -30.32
N ALA A 93 12.58 24.92 -31.28
CA ALA A 93 11.23 25.45 -31.42
C ALA A 93 10.36 25.16 -30.19
N ASP A 94 10.55 24.02 -29.52
CA ASP A 94 9.86 23.68 -28.27
C ASP A 94 10.21 24.63 -27.11
N LEU A 95 11.39 25.26 -27.13
CA LEU A 95 11.77 26.35 -26.23
C LEU A 95 11.31 27.76 -26.71
N GLY A 96 10.56 27.83 -27.80
CA GLY A 96 10.15 29.09 -28.43
C GLY A 96 11.29 29.80 -29.19
N LEU A 97 12.35 29.08 -29.55
CA LEU A 97 13.49 29.60 -30.32
C LEU A 97 13.34 29.20 -31.79
N ASP A 98 12.34 29.76 -32.48
CA ASP A 98 11.96 29.35 -33.84
C ASP A 98 12.92 29.86 -34.93
N THR A 99 13.69 30.91 -34.65
CA THR A 99 14.51 31.60 -35.66
C THR A 99 15.91 31.93 -35.17
N GLU A 100 16.82 32.15 -36.12
CA GLU A 100 18.16 32.69 -35.83
C GLU A 100 18.10 34.02 -35.06
N ALA A 101 17.04 34.83 -35.22
CA ALA A 101 16.89 36.06 -34.46
C ALA A 101 16.67 35.79 -32.97
N ASP A 102 15.98 34.70 -32.62
CA ASP A 102 15.71 34.29 -31.25
C ASP A 102 16.99 33.78 -30.58
N ILE A 103 17.76 32.93 -31.27
CA ILE A 103 19.13 32.55 -30.86
C ILE A 103 20.00 33.80 -30.66
N ASN A 104 19.86 34.79 -31.55
CA ASN A 104 20.60 36.03 -31.47
C ASN A 104 20.12 37.00 -30.38
N ALA A 105 18.98 36.74 -29.74
CA ALA A 105 18.50 37.50 -28.60
C ALA A 105 19.06 36.98 -27.27
N LEU A 106 19.44 35.70 -27.20
CA LEU A 106 19.99 35.07 -26.00
C LEU A 106 21.31 35.76 -25.55
N PRO A 107 21.52 35.96 -24.22
CA PRO A 107 22.79 36.44 -23.71
C PRO A 107 23.93 35.50 -24.14
N LEU A 108 25.01 36.08 -24.68
CA LEU A 108 26.09 35.29 -25.28
C LEU A 108 26.75 34.33 -24.27
N ALA A 109 26.91 34.75 -23.02
CA ALA A 109 27.48 33.92 -21.96
C ALA A 109 26.62 32.68 -21.68
N ASP A 110 25.31 32.85 -21.61
CA ASP A 110 24.35 31.78 -21.33
C ASP A 110 24.31 30.79 -22.51
N LEU A 111 24.31 31.30 -23.75
CA LEU A 111 24.39 30.47 -24.95
C LEU A 111 25.67 29.63 -24.99
N ILE A 112 26.82 30.21 -24.63
CA ILE A 112 28.09 29.46 -24.57
C ILE A 112 28.01 28.37 -23.51
N SER A 113 27.45 28.65 -22.33
CA SER A 113 27.28 27.67 -21.27
C SER A 113 26.37 26.52 -21.71
N LEU A 114 25.22 26.84 -22.31
CA LEU A 114 24.24 25.89 -22.85
C LEU A 114 24.89 24.99 -23.91
N LEU A 115 25.58 25.56 -24.89
CA LEU A 115 26.23 24.76 -25.93
C LEU A 115 27.34 23.87 -25.37
N ARG A 116 28.09 24.32 -24.36
CA ARG A 116 29.09 23.46 -23.69
C ARG A 116 28.46 22.32 -22.89
N TYR A 117 27.25 22.51 -22.38
CA TYR A 117 26.51 21.48 -21.66
C TYR A 117 26.11 20.31 -22.58
N HIS A 118 25.97 20.57 -23.89
CA HIS A 118 25.73 19.53 -24.90
C HIS A 118 26.99 18.75 -25.32
N VAL A 119 28.16 19.04 -24.77
CA VAL A 119 29.45 18.50 -25.23
C VAL A 119 30.15 17.72 -24.13
N LEU A 120 30.51 16.47 -24.41
CA LEU A 120 31.51 15.72 -23.64
C LEU A 120 32.90 15.92 -24.25
N THR A 121 33.92 15.99 -23.40
CA THR A 121 35.33 16.15 -23.82
C THR A 121 36.03 14.83 -24.16
N THR A 122 35.24 13.78 -24.35
CA THR A 122 35.66 12.43 -24.72
C THR A 122 34.69 11.87 -25.75
N GLU A 123 35.18 11.00 -26.61
CA GLU A 123 34.33 10.26 -27.55
C GLU A 123 33.65 9.08 -26.83
N VAL A 124 32.32 9.06 -26.86
CA VAL A 124 31.46 8.05 -26.24
C VAL A 124 30.38 7.63 -27.25
N ALA A 125 30.54 6.43 -27.80
CA ALA A 125 29.51 5.79 -28.62
C ALA A 125 28.30 5.38 -27.76
N SER A 126 27.14 5.20 -28.38
CA SER A 126 25.90 4.81 -27.71
C SER A 126 26.04 3.52 -26.91
N THR A 127 26.80 2.55 -27.46
CA THR A 127 27.11 1.28 -26.81
C THR A 127 27.99 1.40 -25.56
N ALA A 128 28.65 2.55 -25.37
CA ALA A 128 29.46 2.89 -24.20
C ALA A 128 28.74 3.84 -23.24
N LEU A 129 27.54 4.31 -23.58
CA LEU A 129 26.67 5.02 -22.66
C LEU A 129 26.04 4.02 -21.68
N THR A 130 26.02 4.41 -20.42
CA THR A 130 25.47 3.64 -19.29
C THR A 130 24.69 4.61 -18.43
N SER A 131 23.66 4.14 -17.74
CA SER A 131 22.91 5.02 -16.84
C SER A 131 23.81 5.66 -15.78
N GLY A 132 23.53 6.91 -15.46
CA GLY A 132 24.28 7.71 -14.48
C GLY A 132 24.90 8.99 -15.05
N ALA A 133 25.66 9.68 -14.20
CA ALA A 133 26.20 11.01 -14.48
C ALA A 133 27.47 11.01 -15.36
N ARG A 134 27.58 11.99 -16.26
CA ARG A 134 28.82 12.30 -16.98
C ARG A 134 29.06 13.80 -17.06
N ALA A 135 30.27 14.23 -16.71
CA ALA A 135 30.66 15.62 -16.76
C ALA A 135 30.78 16.13 -18.20
N THR A 136 30.23 17.31 -18.44
CA THR A 136 30.26 18.00 -19.73
C THR A 136 31.38 19.03 -19.79
N ALA A 137 31.51 19.69 -20.94
CA ALA A 137 32.46 20.77 -21.14
C ALA A 137 32.11 22.06 -20.38
N ASN A 138 30.89 22.21 -19.85
CA ASN A 138 30.54 23.35 -19.01
C ASN A 138 30.88 23.12 -17.52
N GLY A 139 31.17 21.88 -17.12
CA GLY A 139 31.50 21.48 -15.76
C GLY A 139 30.37 20.74 -15.02
N GLU A 140 29.12 20.91 -15.46
CA GLU A 140 27.95 20.22 -14.92
C GLU A 140 27.79 18.83 -15.54
N ASN A 141 27.01 17.98 -14.87
CA ASN A 141 26.74 16.62 -15.32
C ASN A 141 25.50 16.54 -16.22
N LEU A 142 25.58 15.71 -17.26
CA LEU A 142 24.40 15.10 -17.87
C LEU A 142 24.10 13.78 -17.18
N TYR A 143 22.83 13.48 -16.99
CA TYR A 143 22.36 12.22 -16.43
C TYR A 143 21.76 11.38 -17.55
N PHE A 144 22.31 10.19 -17.75
CA PHE A 144 21.84 9.27 -18.78
C PHE A 144 20.94 8.20 -18.15
N SER A 145 19.85 7.88 -18.85
CA SER A 145 18.95 6.77 -18.54
C SER A 145 18.91 5.85 -19.75
N VAL A 146 19.63 4.73 -19.68
CA VAL A 146 19.81 3.78 -20.77
C VAL A 146 18.95 2.55 -20.53
N SER A 147 17.97 2.31 -21.40
CA SER A 147 17.05 1.17 -21.29
C SER A 147 16.79 0.52 -22.65
N SER A 148 15.91 -0.48 -22.68
CA SER A 148 15.43 -1.03 -23.96
C SER A 148 14.58 -0.05 -24.76
N SER A 149 14.07 1.00 -24.12
CA SER A 149 13.21 2.01 -24.75
C SER A 149 14.01 3.10 -25.45
N GLY A 150 15.28 3.29 -25.10
CA GLY A 150 16.14 4.32 -25.68
C GLY A 150 17.22 4.80 -24.73
N ILE A 151 17.87 5.90 -25.11
CA ILE A 151 18.81 6.64 -24.27
C ILE A 151 18.18 8.02 -24.02
N PHE A 152 17.82 8.28 -22.78
CA PHE A 152 17.32 9.57 -22.34
C PHE A 152 18.41 10.34 -21.59
N ILE A 153 18.37 11.67 -21.71
CA ILE A 153 19.30 12.59 -21.09
C ILE A 153 18.49 13.56 -20.23
N ASN A 154 18.87 13.68 -18.96
CA ASN A 154 18.19 14.50 -17.95
C ASN A 154 16.68 14.23 -17.85
N GLY A 155 16.25 12.99 -18.05
CA GLY A 155 14.84 12.58 -17.95
C GLY A 155 14.02 12.81 -19.21
N PHE A 156 14.26 13.88 -19.98
CA PHE A 156 13.34 14.29 -21.05
C PHE A 156 13.87 14.19 -22.48
N ALA A 157 15.18 14.39 -22.73
CA ALA A 157 15.72 14.45 -24.09
C ALA A 157 16.12 13.06 -24.60
N GLU A 158 15.51 12.57 -25.67
CA GLU A 158 15.79 11.27 -26.28
C GLU A 158 16.90 11.39 -27.35
N VAL A 159 17.84 10.43 -27.34
CA VAL A 159 18.78 10.25 -28.47
C VAL A 159 18.04 9.57 -29.63
N THR A 160 17.55 10.38 -30.56
CA THR A 160 16.78 9.93 -31.73
C THR A 160 17.65 9.31 -32.83
N THR A 161 18.91 9.75 -32.96
CA THR A 161 19.90 9.15 -33.87
C THR A 161 21.26 9.11 -33.19
N ALA A 162 21.74 7.91 -32.91
CA ALA A 162 23.04 7.70 -32.28
C ALA A 162 24.17 7.47 -33.29
N ASP A 163 25.40 7.70 -32.82
CA ASP A 163 26.65 7.27 -33.47
C ASP A 163 26.86 7.86 -34.89
N VAL A 164 26.64 9.15 -35.06
CA VAL A 164 27.05 9.85 -36.30
C VAL A 164 28.55 10.14 -36.23
N ASP A 165 29.33 9.37 -36.99
CA ASP A 165 30.80 9.46 -37.02
C ASP A 165 31.30 10.80 -37.58
N ALA A 166 32.21 11.45 -36.84
CA ALA A 166 32.92 12.66 -37.25
C ALA A 166 34.43 12.47 -37.18
N SER A 167 35.19 13.28 -37.93
CA SER A 167 36.66 13.26 -37.94
C SER A 167 37.30 13.62 -36.59
N ASN A 168 36.54 14.26 -35.70
CA ASN A 168 36.96 14.73 -34.38
C ASN A 168 36.01 14.29 -33.25
N GLY A 169 35.24 13.22 -33.45
CA GLY A 169 34.38 12.64 -32.41
C GLY A 169 33.11 11.98 -32.94
N ILE A 170 32.05 12.02 -32.13
CA ILE A 170 30.73 11.45 -32.46
C ILE A 170 29.63 12.49 -32.20
N VAL A 171 28.60 12.51 -33.04
CA VAL A 171 27.36 13.27 -32.81
C VAL A 171 26.22 12.30 -32.49
N HIS A 172 25.48 12.61 -31.43
CA HIS A 172 24.20 11.99 -31.09
C HIS A 172 23.10 13.03 -31.29
N ILE A 173 22.16 12.79 -32.18
CA ILE A 173 21.04 13.71 -32.43
C ILE A 173 20.00 13.53 -31.33
N ILE A 174 19.55 14.63 -30.74
CA ILE A 174 18.55 14.64 -29.66
C ILE A 174 17.34 15.51 -30.02
N ASP A 175 16.20 15.21 -29.42
CA ASP A 175 14.93 15.93 -29.62
C ASP A 175 14.66 17.03 -28.57
N GLY A 176 15.54 17.20 -27.58
CA GLY A 176 15.45 18.26 -26.57
C GLY A 176 16.70 19.14 -26.55
N VAL A 177 16.56 20.40 -26.11
CA VAL A 177 17.71 21.27 -25.81
C VAL A 177 18.06 21.12 -24.33
N LEU A 178 19.29 20.73 -24.04
CA LEU A 178 19.79 20.51 -22.69
C LEU A 178 20.14 21.85 -22.03
N GLU A 179 19.40 22.23 -20.99
CA GLU A 179 19.65 23.44 -20.20
C GLU A 179 20.46 23.09 -18.94
N PRO A 180 21.63 23.72 -18.71
CA PRO A 180 22.41 23.45 -17.51
C PRO A 180 21.69 23.98 -16.27
N PRO A 181 21.62 23.20 -15.17
CA PRO A 181 21.03 23.68 -13.93
C PRO A 181 21.86 24.83 -13.36
N THR A 182 21.19 25.81 -12.76
CA THR A 182 21.84 27.01 -12.18
C THR A 182 21.62 27.16 -10.69
N GLN A 183 20.75 26.34 -10.11
CA GLN A 183 20.29 26.41 -8.73
C GLN A 183 20.32 25.02 -8.08
N ASP A 184 20.65 24.98 -6.79
CA ASP A 184 20.46 23.78 -5.97
C ASP A 184 18.98 23.58 -5.63
N ILE A 185 18.63 22.42 -5.08
CA ILE A 185 17.24 22.07 -4.76
C ILE A 185 16.56 23.12 -3.85
N PRO A 186 17.16 23.55 -2.72
CA PRO A 186 16.56 24.59 -1.88
C PRO A 186 16.38 25.93 -2.60
N ALA A 187 17.32 26.33 -3.46
CA ALA A 187 17.23 27.58 -4.22
C ALA A 187 16.08 27.55 -5.24
N ILE A 188 15.85 26.40 -5.91
CA ILE A 188 14.69 26.21 -6.80
C ILE A 188 13.39 26.38 -6.02
N ALA A 189 13.25 25.69 -4.88
CA ALA A 189 12.05 25.78 -4.06
C ALA A 189 11.78 27.22 -3.58
N VAL A 190 12.83 27.94 -3.15
CA VAL A 190 12.73 29.35 -2.73
C VAL A 190 12.39 30.29 -3.89
N ALA A 191 12.84 30.01 -5.10
CA ALA A 191 12.51 30.81 -6.28
C ALA A 191 11.03 30.61 -6.66
N ALA A 192 10.57 29.37 -6.75
CA ALA A 192 9.18 29.00 -7.01
C ALA A 192 8.22 29.61 -5.97
N SER A 193 8.62 29.65 -4.69
CA SER A 193 7.81 30.24 -3.62
C SER A 193 7.65 31.77 -3.71
N GLN A 194 8.38 32.44 -4.61
CA GLN A 194 8.36 33.89 -4.79
C GLN A 194 7.74 34.31 -6.13
N GLU A 195 7.26 33.35 -6.92
CA GLU A 195 6.64 33.63 -8.20
C GLU A 195 5.25 34.27 -8.06
N SER A 196 4.66 34.66 -9.19
CA SER A 196 3.31 35.24 -9.22
C SER A 196 2.22 34.26 -8.81
N GLN A 197 2.47 32.96 -9.01
CA GLN A 197 1.71 31.84 -8.50
C GLN A 197 2.68 31.04 -7.62
N PRO A 198 2.76 31.35 -6.32
CA PRO A 198 3.74 30.72 -5.44
C PRO A 198 3.50 29.22 -5.31
N GLU A 199 4.58 28.45 -5.38
CA GLU A 199 4.61 27.01 -5.12
C GLU A 199 5.68 26.70 -4.05
N PHE A 200 5.61 25.54 -3.40
CA PHE A 200 6.55 25.11 -2.35
C PHE A 200 6.67 26.05 -1.14
N VAL A 201 5.69 26.91 -0.87
CA VAL A 201 5.75 27.85 0.27
C VAL A 201 5.87 27.10 1.60
N SER A 202 5.09 26.03 1.75
CA SER A 202 5.04 25.15 2.91
C SER A 202 6.29 24.28 3.00
N LEU A 203 6.79 23.76 1.87
CA LEU A 203 8.04 23.01 1.83
C LEU A 203 9.23 23.87 2.28
N VAL A 204 9.37 25.10 1.77
CA VAL A 204 10.42 26.03 2.19
C VAL A 204 10.31 26.34 3.69
N ALA A 205 9.10 26.60 4.19
CA ALA A 205 8.88 26.84 5.61
C ALA A 205 9.22 25.61 6.47
N ALA A 206 8.86 24.41 6.01
CA ALA A 206 9.14 23.14 6.68
C ALA A 206 10.64 22.85 6.75
N LEU A 207 11.38 23.02 5.64
CA LEU A 207 12.84 22.86 5.60
C LEU A 207 13.55 23.82 6.56
N GLN A 208 13.08 25.07 6.65
CA GLN A 208 13.60 26.05 7.60
C GLN A 208 13.30 25.67 9.05
N ALA A 209 12.10 25.19 9.34
CA ALA A 209 11.69 24.79 10.69
C ALA A 209 12.43 23.53 11.18
N ALA A 210 12.69 22.57 10.28
CA ALA A 210 13.45 21.36 10.56
C ALA A 210 14.98 21.58 10.55
N GLY A 211 15.46 22.68 9.96
CA GLY A 211 16.89 22.98 9.86
C GLY A 211 17.63 22.18 8.79
N LEU A 212 16.92 21.65 7.79
CA LEU A 212 17.46 20.77 6.74
C LEU A 212 17.94 21.50 5.48
N VAL A 213 17.91 22.84 5.47
CA VAL A 213 18.32 23.64 4.31
C VAL A 213 19.78 23.35 3.95
N ASP A 214 20.69 23.41 4.92
CA ASP A 214 22.12 23.20 4.67
C ASP A 214 22.41 21.75 4.21
N ASP A 215 21.64 20.77 4.71
CA ASP A 215 21.78 19.36 4.33
C ASP A 215 21.37 19.13 2.87
N LEU A 216 20.28 19.76 2.42
CA LEU A 216 19.85 19.71 1.02
C LEU A 216 20.65 20.63 0.09
N GLN A 217 21.52 21.49 0.61
CA GLN A 217 22.52 22.23 -0.19
C GLN A 217 23.85 21.49 -0.32
N ALA A 218 24.01 20.36 0.38
CA ALA A 218 25.23 19.58 0.29
C ALA A 218 25.45 19.01 -1.13
N ASP A 219 26.68 18.58 -1.39
CA ASP A 219 27.04 17.91 -2.64
C ASP A 219 26.20 16.64 -2.79
N GLY A 220 25.30 16.64 -3.78
CA GLY A 220 24.42 15.52 -4.09
C GLY A 220 25.08 14.42 -4.95
N PRO A 221 24.31 13.69 -5.78
CA PRO A 221 22.92 13.98 -6.15
C PRO A 221 21.86 13.48 -5.16
N PHE A 222 20.77 14.23 -5.06
CA PHE A 222 19.53 13.85 -4.37
C PHE A 222 18.35 13.79 -5.34
N THR A 223 17.34 12.99 -5.00
CA THR A 223 16.00 13.08 -5.59
C THR A 223 15.05 13.50 -4.49
N VAL A 224 14.42 14.67 -4.64
CA VAL A 224 13.44 15.18 -3.68
C VAL A 224 12.04 15.03 -4.24
N LEU A 225 11.21 14.28 -3.51
CA LEU A 225 9.78 14.17 -3.74
C LEU A 225 9.13 15.38 -3.05
N ALA A 226 8.90 16.48 -3.77
CA ALA A 226 8.46 17.75 -3.21
C ALA A 226 6.93 17.83 -3.14
N PRO A 227 6.30 17.81 -1.95
CA PRO A 227 4.85 17.94 -1.85
C PRO A 227 4.40 19.35 -2.24
N THR A 228 3.23 19.45 -2.87
CA THR A 228 2.55 20.73 -3.13
C THR A 228 2.12 21.43 -1.85
N ASP A 229 1.75 22.71 -1.96
CA ASP A 229 1.21 23.46 -0.81
C ASP A 229 -0.16 22.90 -0.37
N GLU A 230 -0.94 22.40 -1.32
CA GLU A 230 -2.19 21.67 -1.06
C GLU A 230 -1.94 20.37 -0.28
N ALA A 231 -0.93 19.60 -0.65
CA ALA A 231 -0.53 18.39 0.06
C ALA A 231 -0.20 18.67 1.54
N PHE A 232 0.55 19.76 1.80
CA PHE A 232 0.85 20.18 3.16
C PHE A 232 -0.39 20.66 3.93
N ALA A 233 -1.31 21.37 3.27
CA ALA A 233 -2.55 21.80 3.90
C ALA A 233 -3.39 20.59 4.34
N ASP A 234 -3.56 19.62 3.46
CA ASP A 234 -4.32 18.39 3.76
C ASP A 234 -3.65 17.57 4.88
N PHE A 235 -2.31 17.46 4.87
CA PHE A 235 -1.56 16.80 5.94
C PHE A 235 -1.79 17.46 7.31
N LEU A 236 -1.72 18.79 7.38
CA LEU A 236 -1.96 19.54 8.62
C LEU A 236 -3.40 19.39 9.10
N ASP A 237 -4.37 19.50 8.17
CA ASP A 237 -5.79 19.39 8.47
C ASP A 237 -6.15 17.99 9.02
N LYS A 238 -5.66 16.92 8.38
CA LYS A 238 -5.87 15.52 8.83
C LYS A 238 -5.33 15.29 10.25
N LEU A 239 -4.17 15.87 10.59
CA LEU A 239 -3.57 15.75 11.92
C LEU A 239 -4.08 16.78 12.93
N GLY A 240 -4.95 17.71 12.52
CA GLY A 240 -5.51 18.75 13.38
C GLY A 240 -4.52 19.84 13.80
N PHE A 241 -3.45 20.05 13.02
CA PHE A 241 -2.49 21.13 13.24
C PHE A 241 -2.98 22.41 12.58
N SER A 242 -2.90 23.54 13.28
CA SER A 242 -3.31 24.83 12.71
C SER A 242 -2.23 25.47 11.83
N SER A 243 -0.98 25.04 11.99
CA SER A 243 0.15 25.48 11.18
C SER A 243 1.32 24.50 11.29
N LEU A 244 2.30 24.59 10.38
CA LEU A 244 3.56 23.84 10.45
C LEU A 244 4.30 24.00 11.80
N ASN A 245 4.13 25.12 12.50
CA ASN A 245 4.78 25.33 13.82
C ASN A 245 4.20 24.46 14.93
N ASP A 246 3.00 23.90 14.74
CA ASP A 246 2.37 22.99 15.70
C ASP A 246 2.88 21.55 15.53
N VAL A 247 3.52 21.24 14.39
CA VAL A 247 4.13 19.94 14.12
C VAL A 247 5.42 19.81 14.94
N PRO A 248 5.61 18.71 15.70
CA PRO A 248 6.87 18.48 16.39
C PRO A 248 8.05 18.43 15.41
N VAL A 249 9.14 19.13 15.73
CA VAL A 249 10.32 19.24 14.84
C VAL A 249 10.88 17.87 14.45
N SER A 250 10.91 16.90 15.38
CA SER A 250 11.39 15.54 15.08
C SER A 250 10.50 14.80 14.09
N VAL A 251 9.19 15.02 14.14
CA VAL A 251 8.24 14.45 13.17
C VAL A 251 8.44 15.12 11.82
N LEU A 252 8.58 16.45 11.81
CA LEU A 252 8.80 17.20 10.57
C LEU A 252 10.12 16.82 9.89
N GLU A 253 11.20 16.66 10.66
CA GLU A 253 12.50 16.19 10.15
C GLU A 253 12.39 14.78 9.56
N SER A 254 11.76 13.85 10.27
CA SER A 254 11.53 12.49 9.79
C SER A 254 10.73 12.46 8.47
N VAL A 255 9.60 13.19 8.42
CA VAL A 255 8.76 13.32 7.23
C VAL A 255 9.56 13.91 6.06
N LEU A 256 10.30 15.00 6.26
CA LEU A 256 11.09 15.61 5.19
C LEU A 256 12.20 14.69 4.68
N LEU A 257 12.89 13.95 5.56
CA LEU A 257 13.91 12.98 5.14
C LEU A 257 13.30 11.77 4.39
N TYR A 258 12.04 11.43 4.67
CA TYR A 258 11.30 10.39 3.95
C TYR A 258 10.96 10.81 2.52
N HIS A 259 11.00 12.11 2.20
CA HIS A 259 10.83 12.63 0.84
C HIS A 259 12.14 12.71 0.04
N VAL A 260 13.27 12.31 0.61
CA VAL A 260 14.57 12.43 -0.06
C VAL A 260 15.14 11.05 -0.35
N ILE A 261 15.50 10.80 -1.60
CA ILE A 261 16.19 9.60 -2.06
C ILE A 261 17.64 9.99 -2.41
N SER A 262 18.61 9.14 -2.08
CA SER A 262 20.00 9.34 -2.48
C SER A 262 20.23 8.90 -3.93
N GLY A 263 20.86 9.75 -4.73
CA GLY A 263 21.02 9.53 -6.18
C GLY A 263 20.17 10.52 -6.99
N ALA A 264 20.48 10.66 -8.27
CA ALA A 264 19.58 11.31 -9.22
C ALA A 264 18.78 10.20 -9.91
N VAL A 265 17.49 10.13 -9.59
CA VAL A 265 16.52 9.20 -10.17
C VAL A 265 15.52 10.02 -10.98
N PHE A 266 15.59 9.90 -12.30
CA PHE A 266 14.65 10.55 -13.22
C PHE A 266 13.41 9.70 -13.43
N SER A 267 12.34 10.28 -13.97
CA SER A 267 11.10 9.57 -14.29
C SER A 267 11.33 8.36 -15.21
N THR A 268 12.32 8.47 -16.12
CA THR A 268 12.73 7.40 -17.04
C THR A 268 13.58 6.30 -16.40
N ASP A 269 14.08 6.52 -15.18
CA ASP A 269 14.77 5.49 -14.38
C ASP A 269 13.80 4.68 -13.51
N LEU A 270 12.55 5.14 -13.35
CA LEU A 270 11.56 4.49 -12.50
C LEU A 270 11.05 3.20 -13.12
N SER A 271 10.88 2.19 -12.27
CA SER A 271 10.29 0.91 -12.65
C SER A 271 9.21 0.50 -11.67
N ASP A 272 8.12 -0.05 -12.19
CA ASP A 272 6.99 -0.52 -11.40
C ASP A 272 7.43 -1.55 -10.34
N GLY A 273 6.97 -1.35 -9.11
CA GLY A 273 7.34 -2.14 -7.93
C GLY A 273 8.75 -1.90 -7.39
N ALA A 274 9.49 -0.89 -7.86
CA ALA A 274 10.75 -0.49 -7.23
C ALA A 274 10.50 0.13 -5.85
N SER A 275 11.33 -0.18 -4.87
CA SER A 275 11.21 0.37 -3.51
C SER A 275 12.52 1.06 -3.09
N PRO A 276 12.84 2.27 -3.61
CA PRO A 276 14.02 3.00 -3.19
C PRO A 276 13.99 3.35 -1.69
N ALA A 277 15.13 3.19 -1.04
CA ALA A 277 15.33 3.66 0.33
C ALA A 277 15.45 5.18 0.38
N THR A 278 14.74 5.79 1.32
CA THR A 278 14.77 7.23 1.60
C THR A 278 15.89 7.56 2.60
N LEU A 279 16.19 8.85 2.80
CA LEU A 279 17.16 9.29 3.80
C LEU A 279 16.67 9.09 5.25
N ASN A 280 15.36 8.95 5.47
CA ASN A 280 14.80 8.54 6.75
C ASN A 280 15.11 7.05 7.06
N GLY A 281 15.32 6.23 6.03
CA GLY A 281 15.69 4.81 6.15
C GLY A 281 14.58 3.84 5.75
N ALA A 282 13.32 4.29 5.79
CA ALA A 282 12.19 3.56 5.24
C ALA A 282 12.15 3.64 3.70
N GLU A 283 11.46 2.69 3.06
CA GLU A 283 11.33 2.59 1.61
C GLU A 283 9.98 3.13 1.14
N VAL A 284 9.97 3.75 -0.03
CA VAL A 284 8.74 4.16 -0.74
C VAL A 284 8.59 3.32 -1.99
N THR A 285 7.40 2.79 -2.27
CA THR A 285 7.19 1.91 -3.43
C THR A 285 6.70 2.70 -4.63
N VAL A 286 7.30 2.48 -5.79
CA VAL A 286 6.92 3.08 -7.06
C VAL A 286 5.84 2.21 -7.70
N ASN A 287 4.70 2.80 -8.03
CA ASN A 287 3.64 2.19 -8.82
C ASN A 287 3.48 2.98 -10.13
N LEU A 288 3.54 2.27 -11.26
CA LEU A 288 3.30 2.87 -12.59
C LEU A 288 1.94 2.41 -13.12
N ASP A 289 0.91 3.25 -12.97
CA ASP A 289 -0.43 2.97 -13.48
C ASP A 289 -0.83 3.95 -14.58
N GLY A 290 -1.27 3.42 -15.73
CA GLY A 290 -1.82 4.24 -16.82
C GLY A 290 -0.86 5.26 -17.45
N GLY A 291 0.44 5.21 -17.16
CA GLY A 291 1.44 6.20 -17.56
C GLY A 291 1.69 7.30 -16.52
N ASN A 292 0.98 7.27 -15.39
CA ASN A 292 1.23 8.11 -14.24
C ASN A 292 2.18 7.38 -13.27
N VAL A 293 2.89 8.16 -12.45
CA VAL A 293 3.79 7.65 -11.42
C VAL A 293 3.15 7.90 -10.07
N PHE A 294 3.09 6.87 -9.23
CA PHE A 294 2.65 6.96 -7.86
C PHE A 294 3.74 6.49 -6.90
N PHE A 295 3.85 7.18 -5.77
CA PHE A 295 4.66 6.75 -4.63
C PHE A 295 3.73 6.21 -3.54
N GLU A 296 3.75 4.89 -3.36
CA GLU A 296 2.92 4.16 -2.40
C GLU A 296 3.64 3.97 -1.06
N THR A 297 2.85 4.09 0.00
CA THR A 297 3.19 3.82 1.40
C THR A 297 2.19 2.84 1.99
N ALA A 298 2.41 2.39 3.22
CA ALA A 298 1.45 1.53 3.92
C ALA A 298 0.09 2.20 4.21
N ILE A 299 -0.05 3.52 4.04
CA ILE A 299 -1.25 4.29 4.40
C ILE A 299 -1.87 5.06 3.24
N GLY A 300 -1.26 5.06 2.05
CA GLY A 300 -1.75 5.83 0.92
C GLY A 300 -0.75 5.89 -0.23
N ALA A 301 -1.14 6.57 -1.29
CA ALA A 301 -0.35 6.74 -2.50
C ALA A 301 -0.41 8.19 -2.94
N SER A 302 0.73 8.76 -3.31
CA SER A 302 0.81 10.11 -3.88
C SER A 302 1.11 10.05 -5.37
N GLU A 303 0.37 10.81 -6.17
CA GLU A 303 0.63 11.00 -7.60
C GLU A 303 1.77 12.01 -7.80
N VAL A 304 2.65 11.72 -8.75
CA VAL A 304 3.65 12.68 -9.21
C VAL A 304 3.01 13.60 -10.25
N VAL A 305 2.87 14.88 -9.90
CA VAL A 305 2.19 15.90 -10.71
C VAL A 305 3.13 16.67 -11.64
N ASP A 306 4.42 16.70 -11.32
CA ASP A 306 5.47 17.23 -12.20
C ASP A 306 6.79 16.47 -11.97
N VAL A 307 7.59 16.28 -13.01
CA VAL A 307 8.77 15.39 -12.99
C VAL A 307 10.02 16.08 -13.49
N ASP A 308 11.18 15.53 -13.10
CA ASP A 308 12.47 15.81 -13.72
C ASP A 308 12.94 17.28 -13.63
N ILE A 309 12.54 18.00 -12.58
CA ILE A 309 13.04 19.37 -12.35
C ILE A 309 14.51 19.30 -11.91
N LEU A 310 15.41 19.63 -12.83
CA LEU A 310 16.84 19.46 -12.64
C LEU A 310 17.47 20.56 -11.76
N ALA A 311 18.22 20.13 -10.74
CA ALA A 311 19.02 20.99 -9.88
C ALA A 311 20.53 20.68 -10.02
N THR A 312 21.39 21.57 -9.55
CA THR A 312 22.85 21.36 -9.57
C THR A 312 23.28 20.17 -8.70
N ASN A 313 22.50 19.86 -7.66
CA ASN A 313 22.76 18.78 -6.72
C ASN A 313 21.67 17.69 -6.72
N GLY A 314 20.87 17.57 -7.79
CA GLY A 314 19.85 16.52 -7.85
C GLY A 314 18.69 16.79 -8.80
N VAL A 315 17.54 16.20 -8.49
CA VAL A 315 16.29 16.32 -9.24
C VAL A 315 15.12 16.42 -8.27
N ILE A 316 14.08 17.16 -8.64
CA ILE A 316 12.83 17.29 -7.90
C ILE A 316 11.71 16.64 -8.71
N HIS A 317 10.90 15.82 -8.05
CA HIS A 317 9.60 15.35 -8.54
C HIS A 317 8.52 15.91 -7.63
N VAL A 318 7.53 16.59 -8.19
CA VAL A 318 6.45 17.23 -7.44
C VAL A 318 5.35 16.22 -7.19
N ILE A 319 4.89 16.10 -5.95
CA ILE A 319 3.88 15.11 -5.54
C ILE A 319 2.68 15.78 -4.85
N ASP A 320 1.52 15.15 -4.93
CA ASP A 320 0.24 15.71 -4.46
C ASP A 320 -0.16 15.34 -3.02
N GLU A 321 0.62 14.53 -2.31
CA GLU A 321 0.39 14.16 -0.91
C GLU A 321 1.72 14.13 -0.13
N VAL A 322 1.66 14.48 1.16
CA VAL A 322 2.83 14.37 2.05
C VAL A 322 3.00 12.91 2.46
N LEU A 323 4.11 12.30 2.05
CA LEU A 323 4.49 10.95 2.44
C LEU A 323 4.94 10.94 3.91
N ALA A 324 4.37 10.07 4.73
CA ALA A 324 4.74 9.96 6.15
C ALA A 324 5.25 8.55 6.49
N PRO A 325 6.40 8.41 7.17
CA PRO A 325 6.93 7.12 7.58
C PRO A 325 6.09 6.57 8.73
N VAL A 326 5.37 5.47 8.48
CA VAL A 326 4.40 4.90 9.44
C VAL A 326 5.01 4.50 10.78
N GLU A 327 6.29 4.10 10.79
CA GLU A 327 7.03 3.69 12.00
C GLU A 327 7.21 4.86 13.00
N ASP A 328 7.19 6.11 12.52
CA ASP A 328 7.34 7.31 13.34
C ASP A 328 5.99 7.96 13.72
N LEU A 329 4.87 7.41 13.22
CA LEU A 329 3.52 7.87 13.50
C LEU A 329 2.88 7.05 14.61
N THR A 330 1.96 7.62 15.37
CA THR A 330 1.13 6.84 16.30
C THR A 330 0.01 6.11 15.57
N ILE A 331 -0.62 5.12 16.22
CA ILE A 331 -1.79 4.42 15.69
C ILE A 331 -2.88 5.40 15.22
N THR A 332 -3.19 6.42 16.02
CA THR A 332 -4.24 7.39 15.63
C THR A 332 -3.80 8.25 14.45
N GLN A 333 -2.51 8.62 14.35
CA GLN A 333 -2.01 9.38 13.22
C GLN A 333 -2.03 8.57 11.92
N VAL A 334 -1.68 7.27 11.99
CA VAL A 334 -1.82 6.34 10.86
C VAL A 334 -3.28 6.28 10.39
N VAL A 335 -4.22 6.15 11.32
CA VAL A 335 -5.66 6.12 11.00
C VAL A 335 -6.16 7.46 10.41
N GLN A 336 -5.64 8.60 10.88
CA GLN A 336 -6.02 9.93 10.37
C GLN A 336 -5.45 10.23 8.98
N LEU A 337 -4.22 9.80 8.71
CA LEU A 337 -3.57 10.03 7.43
C LEU A 337 -4.04 9.04 6.35
N GLY A 338 -4.40 7.82 6.77
CA GLY A 338 -4.73 6.74 5.86
C GLY A 338 -6.02 6.96 5.07
N ALA A 339 -5.92 6.96 3.74
CA ALA A 339 -7.05 7.23 2.85
C ALA A 339 -8.19 6.20 2.97
N ASP A 340 -7.86 4.96 3.36
CA ASP A 340 -8.81 3.85 3.52
C ASP A 340 -9.30 3.67 4.97
N PHE A 341 -9.04 4.62 5.88
CA PHE A 341 -9.43 4.54 7.30
C PHE A 341 -10.41 5.62 7.75
N THR A 342 -11.10 6.30 6.82
CA THR A 342 -11.98 7.43 7.16
C THR A 342 -13.12 7.05 8.11
N LEU A 343 -13.70 5.85 7.95
CA LEU A 343 -14.77 5.34 8.82
C LEU A 343 -14.22 4.85 10.17
N LEU A 344 -13.00 4.30 10.18
CA LEU A 344 -12.32 3.93 11.42
C LEU A 344 -12.00 5.17 12.25
N GLU A 345 -11.47 6.22 11.64
CA GLU A 345 -11.21 7.50 12.29
C GLU A 345 -12.48 8.07 12.93
N ALA A 346 -13.59 8.12 12.17
CA ALA A 346 -14.86 8.59 12.67
C ALA A 346 -15.35 7.77 13.88
N ALA A 347 -15.18 6.45 13.85
CA ALA A 347 -15.55 5.55 14.94
C ALA A 347 -14.63 5.74 16.18
N VAL A 348 -13.33 5.94 16.00
CA VAL A 348 -12.38 6.27 17.06
C VAL A 348 -12.75 7.59 17.73
N VAL A 349 -13.05 8.63 16.95
CA VAL A 349 -13.51 9.93 17.47
C VAL A 349 -14.82 9.77 18.25
N ALA A 350 -15.81 9.06 17.70
CA ALA A 350 -17.10 8.83 18.35
C ALA A 350 -16.97 8.03 19.66
N SER A 351 -16.02 7.11 19.74
CA SER A 351 -15.75 6.29 20.92
C SER A 351 -15.14 7.07 22.08
N GLY A 352 -14.38 8.13 21.79
CA GLY A 352 -13.55 8.83 22.77
C GLY A 352 -12.30 8.06 23.20
N LEU A 353 -11.93 6.97 22.52
CA LEU A 353 -10.76 6.14 22.83
C LEU A 353 -9.46 6.60 22.14
N ALA A 354 -9.48 7.70 21.37
CA ALA A 354 -8.28 8.24 20.71
C ALA A 354 -7.09 8.39 21.67
N GLY A 355 -7.34 8.89 22.89
CA GLY A 355 -6.28 9.04 23.90
C GLY A 355 -5.70 7.71 24.40
N ALA A 356 -6.50 6.64 24.45
CA ALA A 356 -6.02 5.31 24.84
C ALA A 356 -5.23 4.64 23.71
N LEU A 357 -5.62 4.85 22.46
CA LEU A 357 -4.91 4.33 21.28
C LEU A 357 -3.63 5.12 20.96
N ASN A 358 -3.54 6.37 21.43
CA ASN A 358 -2.38 7.25 21.23
C ASN A 358 -1.42 7.28 22.43
N ASP A 359 -1.64 6.42 23.45
CA ASP A 359 -0.76 6.34 24.60
C ASP A 359 0.58 5.69 24.18
N PRO A 360 1.73 6.38 24.33
CA PRO A 360 3.04 5.87 23.94
C PRO A 360 3.50 4.69 24.80
N ASP A 361 2.95 4.51 26.00
CA ASP A 361 3.37 3.47 26.95
C ASP A 361 2.40 2.28 26.98
N ALA A 362 1.29 2.34 26.23
CA ALA A 362 0.25 1.31 26.31
C ALA A 362 0.61 0.01 25.59
N GLY A 363 1.43 0.07 24.53
CA GLY A 363 1.80 -1.08 23.71
C GLY A 363 0.57 -1.82 23.17
N VAL A 364 -0.09 -1.24 22.16
CA VAL A 364 -1.40 -1.70 21.69
C VAL A 364 -1.30 -2.37 20.32
N THR A 365 -2.08 -3.42 20.10
CA THR A 365 -2.35 -3.96 18.77
C THR A 365 -3.79 -3.63 18.36
N VAL A 366 -3.98 -2.97 17.22
CA VAL A 366 -5.30 -2.65 16.67
C VAL A 366 -5.56 -3.48 15.42
N PHE A 367 -6.64 -4.26 15.45
CA PHE A 367 -7.18 -4.88 14.25
C PHE A 367 -8.06 -3.84 13.53
N ALA A 368 -7.50 -3.15 12.54
CA ALA A 368 -8.08 -1.97 11.91
C ALA A 368 -8.92 -2.34 10.67
N PRO A 369 -10.26 -2.24 10.71
CA PRO A 369 -11.07 -2.38 9.50
C PRO A 369 -10.83 -1.18 8.58
N ASN A 370 -10.59 -1.43 7.30
CA ASN A 370 -10.57 -0.39 6.28
C ASN A 370 -12.01 0.02 5.87
N ASP A 371 -12.16 1.04 5.05
CA ASP A 371 -13.47 1.55 4.65
C ASP A 371 -14.30 0.51 3.87
N ALA A 372 -13.63 -0.37 3.11
CA ALA A 372 -14.29 -1.50 2.46
C ALA A 372 -14.84 -2.52 3.48
N ALA A 373 -14.15 -2.74 4.59
CA ALA A 373 -14.59 -3.61 5.69
C ALA A 373 -15.84 -3.06 6.41
N PHE A 374 -15.90 -1.75 6.61
CA PHE A 374 -17.11 -1.08 7.11
C PHE A 374 -18.28 -1.21 6.14
N ALA A 375 -18.04 -1.00 4.84
CA ALA A 375 -19.04 -1.17 3.80
C ALA A 375 -19.57 -2.62 3.76
N ALA A 376 -18.69 -3.61 3.86
CA ALA A 376 -19.06 -5.03 3.92
C ALA A 376 -19.94 -5.38 5.14
N THR A 377 -19.81 -4.62 6.24
CA THR A 377 -20.58 -4.80 7.48
C THR A 377 -21.86 -3.94 7.51
N ASN A 378 -22.15 -3.16 6.46
CA ASN A 378 -23.21 -2.15 6.43
C ASN A 378 -23.13 -1.12 7.58
N LEU A 379 -21.92 -0.83 8.06
CA LEU A 379 -21.65 0.21 9.04
C LEU A 379 -21.11 1.46 8.35
N ASP A 380 -21.98 2.14 7.61
CA ASP A 380 -21.63 3.42 6.99
C ASP A 380 -21.55 4.57 8.02
N ALA A 381 -21.14 5.76 7.56
CA ALA A 381 -21.04 6.94 8.41
C ALA A 381 -22.37 7.30 9.13
N ALA A 382 -23.52 7.00 8.53
CA ALA A 382 -24.81 7.27 9.14
C ALA A 382 -25.13 6.26 10.26
N ALA A 383 -24.80 4.99 10.06
CA ALA A 383 -24.90 3.96 11.09
C ALA A 383 -23.98 4.27 12.27
N LEU A 384 -22.72 4.66 12.01
CA LEU A 384 -21.77 5.08 13.04
C LEU A 384 -22.26 6.31 13.81
N GLY A 385 -22.81 7.32 13.13
CA GLY A 385 -23.39 8.51 13.75
C GLY A 385 -24.64 8.23 14.60
N GLY A 386 -25.29 7.07 14.42
CA GLY A 386 -26.41 6.61 15.23
C GLY A 386 -26.00 5.92 16.54
N LEU A 387 -24.71 5.58 16.70
CA LEU A 387 -24.21 4.93 17.91
C LEU A 387 -24.07 5.90 19.07
N THR A 388 -24.35 5.42 20.27
CA THR A 388 -23.93 6.12 21.49
C THR A 388 -22.42 6.02 21.67
N GLN A 389 -21.82 6.94 22.42
CA GLN A 389 -20.38 6.86 22.73
C GLN A 389 -20.00 5.54 23.40
N THR A 390 -20.84 4.99 24.29
CA THR A 390 -20.61 3.68 24.92
C THR A 390 -20.59 2.54 23.89
N GLN A 391 -21.50 2.59 22.93
CA GLN A 391 -21.56 1.62 21.83
C GLN A 391 -20.32 1.71 20.93
N ALA A 392 -19.92 2.92 20.54
CA ALA A 392 -18.70 3.12 19.76
C ALA A 392 -17.45 2.69 20.53
N ALA A 393 -17.37 2.98 21.84
CA ALA A 393 -16.28 2.54 22.72
C ALA A 393 -16.21 1.02 22.89
N GLU A 394 -17.35 0.33 22.95
CA GLU A 394 -17.36 -1.13 22.99
C GLU A 394 -16.84 -1.72 21.68
N ILE A 395 -17.27 -1.19 20.52
CA ILE A 395 -16.77 -1.64 19.21
C ILE A 395 -15.26 -1.39 19.09
N ILE A 396 -14.81 -0.13 19.25
CA ILE A 396 -13.38 0.21 19.09
C ILE A 396 -12.51 -0.48 20.13
N GLY A 397 -12.99 -0.59 21.38
CA GLY A 397 -12.31 -1.34 22.42
C GLY A 397 -12.15 -2.82 22.08
N TYR A 398 -13.12 -3.42 21.38
CA TYR A 398 -13.06 -4.82 20.97
C TYR A 398 -12.10 -5.08 19.79
N HIS A 399 -11.73 -4.04 19.04
CA HIS A 399 -10.70 -4.13 17.99
C HIS A 399 -9.27 -3.97 18.50
N ALA A 400 -9.09 -3.59 19.77
CA ALA A 400 -7.79 -3.25 20.32
C ALA A 400 -7.38 -4.20 21.45
N VAL A 401 -6.13 -4.67 21.43
CA VAL A 401 -5.52 -5.56 22.41
C VAL A 401 -4.39 -4.82 23.11
N GLY A 402 -4.31 -4.94 24.43
CA GLY A 402 -3.32 -4.24 25.27
C GLY A 402 -1.93 -4.87 25.29
N GLU A 403 -1.47 -5.42 24.17
CA GLU A 403 -0.12 -5.93 23.94
C GLU A 403 0.29 -5.66 22.49
N GLU A 404 1.60 -5.49 22.23
CA GLU A 404 2.17 -5.43 20.88
C GLU A 404 2.38 -6.85 20.33
N LEU A 405 1.61 -7.22 19.32
CA LEU A 405 1.55 -8.56 18.77
C LEU A 405 1.72 -8.50 17.26
N LEU A 406 2.92 -8.83 16.78
CA LEU A 406 3.16 -9.08 15.36
C LEU A 406 2.49 -10.40 14.94
N SER A 407 2.23 -10.57 13.66
CA SER A 407 1.70 -11.79 13.05
C SER A 407 2.57 -13.03 13.35
N THR A 408 3.86 -12.80 13.61
CA THR A 408 4.86 -13.83 13.92
C THR A 408 4.96 -14.17 15.41
N ASN A 409 4.30 -13.41 16.29
CA ASN A 409 4.30 -13.67 17.73
C ASN A 409 3.57 -14.97 18.06
N THR A 410 4.23 -15.88 18.79
CA THR A 410 3.62 -17.17 19.18
C THR A 410 2.44 -17.02 20.13
N ASN A 411 2.35 -15.89 20.86
CA ASN A 411 1.26 -15.55 21.77
C ASN A 411 0.10 -14.82 21.07
N LEU A 412 0.18 -14.53 19.77
CA LEU A 412 -0.95 -13.99 19.02
C LEU A 412 -2.09 -15.02 18.88
N ALA A 413 -1.76 -16.31 18.76
CA ALA A 413 -2.77 -17.37 18.67
C ALA A 413 -3.46 -17.62 20.03
N GLY A 414 -4.79 -17.74 19.98
CA GLY A 414 -5.63 -17.98 21.15
C GLY A 414 -6.44 -16.74 21.58
N PRO A 415 -6.93 -16.71 22.83
CA PRO A 415 -7.70 -15.58 23.35
C PRO A 415 -6.81 -14.37 23.63
N GLN A 416 -7.25 -13.20 23.16
CA GLN A 416 -6.62 -11.90 23.36
C GLN A 416 -7.55 -11.00 24.17
N SER A 417 -7.08 -10.51 25.31
CA SER A 417 -7.87 -9.59 26.13
C SER A 417 -7.93 -8.21 25.49
N THR A 418 -9.14 -7.78 25.15
CA THR A 418 -9.35 -6.51 24.44
C THR A 418 -9.43 -5.32 25.40
N LEU A 419 -9.37 -4.10 24.86
CA LEU A 419 -9.63 -2.86 25.62
C LEU A 419 -11.12 -2.72 26.02
N ALA A 420 -12.03 -3.49 25.40
CA ALA A 420 -13.41 -3.61 25.86
C ALA A 420 -13.47 -4.55 27.07
N ALA A 421 -13.68 -3.97 28.26
CA ALA A 421 -13.58 -4.66 29.54
C ALA A 421 -14.40 -5.97 29.58
N GLY A 422 -13.71 -7.08 29.84
CA GLY A 422 -14.32 -8.42 29.99
C GLY A 422 -14.64 -9.13 28.67
N LEU A 423 -14.20 -8.59 27.53
CA LEU A 423 -14.36 -9.21 26.23
C LEU A 423 -13.00 -9.65 25.68
N ASP A 424 -12.91 -10.93 25.30
CA ASP A 424 -11.75 -11.49 24.61
C ASP A 424 -12.04 -11.66 23.11
N LEU A 425 -10.99 -11.51 22.31
CA LEU A 425 -10.98 -11.77 20.89
C LEU A 425 -10.20 -13.06 20.62
N PHE A 426 -10.74 -14.00 19.85
CA PHE A 426 -10.00 -15.22 19.51
C PHE A 426 -9.28 -15.05 18.18
N VAL A 427 -7.97 -15.30 18.18
CA VAL A 427 -7.13 -15.21 16.98
C VAL A 427 -6.58 -16.59 16.66
N SER A 428 -6.64 -16.95 15.39
CA SER A 428 -6.03 -18.16 14.84
C SER A 428 -4.91 -17.79 13.88
N VAL A 429 -3.78 -18.47 14.00
CA VAL A 429 -2.61 -18.25 13.15
C VAL A 429 -2.26 -19.58 12.48
N GLY A 430 -2.20 -19.60 11.16
CA GLY A 430 -1.90 -20.81 10.40
C GLY A 430 -1.09 -20.52 9.14
N SER A 431 -0.87 -21.56 8.32
CA SER A 431 -0.18 -21.42 7.03
C SER A 431 -0.90 -20.51 6.04
N ASN A 432 -2.18 -20.25 6.29
CA ASN A 432 -3.06 -19.47 5.41
C ASN A 432 -3.22 -18.02 5.90
N GLY A 433 -2.45 -17.56 6.88
CA GLY A 433 -2.52 -16.21 7.43
C GLY A 433 -3.01 -16.14 8.87
N VAL A 434 -3.32 -14.93 9.31
CA VAL A 434 -3.92 -14.62 10.61
C VAL A 434 -5.40 -14.37 10.41
N PHE A 435 -6.22 -15.04 11.21
CA PHE A 435 -7.66 -14.83 11.19
C PHE A 435 -8.20 -14.56 12.59
N ILE A 436 -9.15 -13.64 12.63
CA ILE A 436 -9.91 -13.30 13.82
C ILE A 436 -11.21 -14.07 13.78
N ASN A 437 -11.42 -14.88 14.81
CA ASN A 437 -12.66 -15.61 15.03
C ASN A 437 -13.50 -14.81 16.03
N PRO A 438 -14.36 -13.88 15.57
CA PRO A 438 -15.36 -13.30 16.46
C PRO A 438 -16.29 -14.42 16.96
N SER A 439 -17.16 -14.09 17.92
CA SER A 439 -18.07 -15.05 18.57
C SER A 439 -19.02 -15.81 17.63
N ASN A 440 -19.00 -15.55 16.32
CA ASN A 440 -19.73 -16.25 15.27
C ASN A 440 -18.74 -17.01 14.33
N PRO A 441 -18.82 -18.35 14.23
CA PRO A 441 -17.93 -19.16 13.40
C PRO A 441 -18.06 -18.91 11.88
N ASP A 442 -19.17 -18.34 11.40
CA ASP A 442 -19.33 -17.95 9.99
C ASP A 442 -18.63 -16.63 9.65
N GLN A 443 -18.07 -15.93 10.66
CA GLN A 443 -17.43 -14.64 10.51
C GLN A 443 -15.92 -14.71 10.72
N ASN A 444 -15.23 -15.76 10.28
CA ASN A 444 -13.77 -15.74 10.30
C ASN A 444 -13.26 -14.54 9.46
N ILE A 445 -12.62 -13.55 10.12
CA ILE A 445 -12.17 -12.30 9.51
C ILE A 445 -10.67 -12.42 9.22
N GLU A 446 -10.30 -12.27 7.96
CA GLU A 446 -8.91 -12.29 7.52
C GLU A 446 -8.19 -10.98 7.85
N VAL A 447 -6.94 -11.08 8.32
CA VAL A 447 -5.99 -9.96 8.31
C VAL A 447 -5.42 -9.83 6.90
N ILE A 448 -5.79 -8.76 6.20
CA ILE A 448 -5.43 -8.52 4.80
C ILE A 448 -4.10 -7.78 4.63
N ALA A 449 -3.67 -7.03 5.65
CA ALA A 449 -2.32 -6.48 5.76
C ALA A 449 -1.90 -6.55 7.23
N ALA A 450 -0.75 -7.17 7.50
CA ALA A 450 -0.27 -7.40 8.86
C ALA A 450 0.96 -6.55 9.15
N ASP A 451 1.25 -6.37 10.44
CA ASP A 451 2.53 -5.86 10.94
C ASP A 451 2.85 -4.41 10.51
N ILE A 452 1.83 -3.55 10.39
CA ILE A 452 2.08 -2.11 10.27
C ILE A 452 2.55 -1.62 11.64
N GLN A 453 3.86 -1.49 11.77
CA GLN A 453 4.51 -1.00 12.99
C GLN A 453 4.40 0.52 13.05
N THR A 454 3.97 1.01 14.20
CA THR A 454 3.82 2.43 14.50
C THR A 454 4.69 2.78 15.71
N ALA A 455 4.85 4.06 16.01
CA ALA A 455 5.66 4.54 17.13
C ALA A 455 5.15 4.08 18.51
N ASN A 456 3.89 3.63 18.61
CA ASN A 456 3.26 3.23 19.87
C ASN A 456 2.48 1.90 19.82
N GLY A 457 2.62 1.12 18.74
CA GLY A 457 1.97 -0.18 18.65
C GLY A 457 1.95 -0.79 17.25
N ILE A 458 1.03 -1.74 17.05
CA ILE A 458 0.90 -2.53 15.81
C ILE A 458 -0.51 -2.35 15.24
N ILE A 459 -0.61 -2.23 13.92
CA ILE A 459 -1.88 -2.30 13.20
C ILE A 459 -1.90 -3.54 12.30
N HIS A 460 -3.00 -4.30 12.39
CA HIS A 460 -3.36 -5.36 11.47
C HIS A 460 -4.64 -4.96 10.73
N VAL A 461 -4.58 -4.73 9.43
CA VAL A 461 -5.74 -4.37 8.61
C VAL A 461 -6.60 -5.60 8.38
N ILE A 462 -7.92 -5.47 8.57
CA ILE A 462 -8.87 -6.59 8.50
C ILE A 462 -9.97 -6.36 7.46
N GLU A 463 -10.49 -7.46 6.89
CA GLU A 463 -11.49 -7.38 5.82
C GLU A 463 -12.93 -7.05 6.26
N LYS A 464 -13.23 -7.11 7.57
CA LYS A 464 -14.58 -6.86 8.14
C LYS A 464 -14.49 -6.23 9.53
N VAL A 465 -15.51 -5.48 9.94
CA VAL A 465 -15.61 -4.92 11.29
C VAL A 465 -15.92 -6.03 12.30
N ILE A 466 -15.18 -6.07 13.40
CA ILE A 466 -15.39 -6.99 14.52
C ILE A 466 -16.51 -6.43 15.40
N LEU A 467 -17.68 -7.07 15.35
CA LEU A 467 -18.80 -6.67 16.22
C LEU A 467 -18.69 -7.38 17.58
N PRO A 468 -18.76 -6.64 18.71
CA PRO A 468 -18.78 -7.28 20.02
C PRO A 468 -20.08 -8.07 20.24
N PRO A 469 -20.11 -9.03 21.19
CA PRO A 469 -21.27 -9.87 21.43
C PRO A 469 -22.57 -9.11 21.67
N SER A 470 -22.53 -7.92 22.27
CA SER A 470 -23.72 -7.08 22.52
C SER A 470 -24.40 -6.57 21.24
N PHE A 471 -23.69 -6.48 20.12
CA PHE A 471 -24.21 -6.07 18.81
C PHE A 471 -24.63 -7.27 17.97
N GLN A 472 -23.90 -8.38 18.07
CA GLN A 472 -24.25 -9.63 17.41
C GLN A 472 -25.47 -10.28 18.05
N PHE A 473 -25.59 -10.15 19.38
CA PHE A 473 -26.62 -10.72 20.22
C PHE A 473 -27.15 -9.62 21.15
N PRO A 474 -28.02 -8.73 20.65
CA PRO A 474 -28.66 -7.74 21.50
C PRO A 474 -29.34 -8.48 22.67
N PRO A 475 -29.26 -7.96 23.91
CA PRO A 475 -29.66 -8.69 25.11
C PRO A 475 -31.10 -9.19 24.96
N ALA A 476 -31.19 -10.46 24.61
CA ALA A 476 -32.42 -11.19 24.50
C ALA A 476 -32.79 -11.55 25.95
N GLY A 477 -34.00 -11.20 26.36
CA GLY A 477 -34.44 -11.18 27.76
C GLY A 477 -33.78 -12.24 28.63
N THR A 478 -34.08 -13.52 28.39
CA THR A 478 -33.47 -14.65 29.10
C THR A 478 -32.56 -15.49 28.19
N ILE A 479 -31.86 -16.49 28.74
CA ILE A 479 -31.04 -17.44 27.96
C ILE A 479 -31.87 -18.13 26.88
N GLU A 480 -33.16 -18.38 27.15
CA GLU A 480 -34.09 -18.90 26.14
C GLU A 480 -34.27 -17.93 24.97
N ASP A 481 -34.54 -16.66 25.27
CA ASP A 481 -34.61 -15.62 24.24
C ASP A 481 -33.28 -15.52 23.47
N ALA A 482 -32.14 -15.71 24.15
CA ALA A 482 -30.82 -15.68 23.52
C ALA A 482 -30.62 -16.86 22.56
N VAL A 483 -31.02 -18.07 22.92
CA VAL A 483 -30.99 -19.24 22.01
C VAL A 483 -31.93 -19.04 20.83
N ALA A 484 -33.14 -18.50 21.05
CA ALA A 484 -34.07 -18.20 19.97
C ALA A 484 -33.51 -17.11 19.03
N THR A 485 -32.85 -16.10 19.59
CA THR A 485 -32.19 -15.04 18.82
C THR A 485 -31.01 -15.61 18.03
N LEU A 486 -30.16 -16.44 18.64
CA LEU A 486 -29.05 -17.13 17.99
C LEU A 486 -29.51 -17.88 16.73
N ALA A 487 -30.61 -18.65 16.83
CA ALA A 487 -31.17 -19.38 15.70
C ALA A 487 -31.83 -18.47 14.64
N ALA A 488 -32.39 -17.33 15.05
CA ALA A 488 -33.05 -16.39 14.15
C ALA A 488 -32.06 -15.51 13.36
N THR A 489 -30.96 -15.11 13.99
CA THR A 489 -29.94 -14.24 13.38
C THR A 489 -28.87 -15.00 12.61
N ASN A 490 -28.75 -16.32 12.81
CA ASN A 490 -27.79 -17.19 12.11
C ASN A 490 -28.51 -18.31 11.34
N PRO A 491 -28.98 -18.07 10.11
CA PRO A 491 -29.72 -19.07 9.34
C PRO A 491 -28.88 -20.32 9.06
N GLY A 492 -29.27 -21.46 9.64
CA GLY A 492 -28.58 -22.74 9.47
C GLY A 492 -27.70 -23.15 10.66
N GLU A 493 -27.65 -22.33 11.70
CA GLU A 493 -26.89 -22.56 12.92
C GLU A 493 -27.80 -22.38 14.16
N PHE A 494 -27.50 -23.07 15.26
CA PHE A 494 -28.33 -23.14 16.48
C PHE A 494 -29.80 -23.57 16.30
N THR A 495 -30.22 -23.98 15.10
CA THR A 495 -31.59 -24.44 14.83
C THR A 495 -31.87 -25.78 15.52
N GLN A 496 -30.86 -26.64 15.63
CA GLN A 496 -30.95 -27.90 16.35
C GLN A 496 -30.97 -27.68 17.86
N LEU A 497 -30.18 -26.72 18.36
CA LEU A 497 -30.21 -26.35 19.77
C LEU A 497 -31.59 -25.82 20.18
N LEU A 498 -32.15 -24.90 19.39
CA LEU A 498 -33.50 -24.37 19.63
C LEU A 498 -34.55 -25.49 19.61
N ALA A 499 -34.52 -26.36 18.60
CA ALA A 499 -35.43 -27.49 18.50
C ALA A 499 -35.28 -28.48 19.68
N ALA A 500 -34.06 -28.67 20.18
CA ALA A 500 -33.76 -29.52 21.32
C ALA A 500 -34.31 -28.94 22.62
N VAL A 501 -34.09 -27.64 22.88
CA VAL A 501 -34.60 -26.93 24.05
C VAL A 501 -36.14 -26.94 24.08
N ASP A 502 -36.78 -26.68 22.93
CA ASP A 502 -38.23 -26.77 22.75
C ASP A 502 -38.76 -28.18 23.08
N ARG A 503 -38.15 -29.20 22.49
CA ARG A 503 -38.56 -30.61 22.66
C ARG A 503 -38.36 -31.11 24.09
N ALA A 504 -37.29 -30.68 24.74
CA ALA A 504 -36.98 -31.05 26.12
C ALA A 504 -37.86 -30.33 27.14
N MET A 505 -38.72 -29.38 26.72
CA MET A 505 -39.53 -28.53 27.60
C MET A 505 -38.67 -27.82 28.67
N LEU A 506 -37.44 -27.42 28.31
CA LEU A 506 -36.55 -26.68 29.20
C LEU A 506 -36.86 -25.17 29.21
N LEU A 507 -37.90 -24.75 28.48
CA LEU A 507 -38.46 -23.40 28.35
C LEU A 507 -38.98 -22.75 29.66
N GLY A 508 -38.69 -23.35 30.81
CA GLY A 508 -38.97 -22.76 32.13
C GLY A 508 -37.77 -22.74 33.07
N VAL A 509 -36.70 -23.48 32.72
CA VAL A 509 -35.44 -23.47 33.47
C VAL A 509 -34.59 -22.32 32.97
N LEU A 510 -34.44 -22.16 31.65
CA LEU A 510 -33.60 -21.13 31.04
C LEU A 510 -34.24 -19.73 31.03
N ASP A 511 -35.54 -19.64 31.31
CA ASP A 511 -36.27 -18.38 31.50
C ASP A 511 -36.26 -17.87 32.96
N ALA A 512 -35.67 -18.64 33.89
CA ALA A 512 -35.67 -18.29 35.30
C ALA A 512 -34.85 -17.02 35.57
N THR A 513 -35.43 -16.04 36.26
CA THR A 513 -34.79 -14.73 36.54
C THR A 513 -34.30 -14.60 37.99
N ASP A 514 -34.52 -15.63 38.81
CA ASP A 514 -34.09 -15.68 40.21
C ASP A 514 -32.68 -16.26 40.39
N ARG A 515 -32.02 -16.64 39.29
CA ARG A 515 -30.64 -17.11 39.24
C ARG A 515 -29.92 -16.64 37.98
N SER A 516 -28.60 -16.73 38.01
CA SER A 516 -27.70 -16.57 36.88
C SER A 516 -27.34 -17.92 36.27
N PHE A 517 -27.23 -17.94 34.95
CA PHE A 517 -26.81 -19.11 34.18
C PHE A 517 -25.47 -18.87 33.49
N THR A 518 -24.70 -19.95 33.35
CA THR A 518 -23.67 -20.09 32.33
C THR A 518 -24.03 -21.34 31.52
N VAL A 519 -24.12 -21.22 30.19
CA VAL A 519 -24.55 -22.32 29.31
C VAL A 519 -23.51 -22.54 28.22
N PHE A 520 -23.10 -23.79 28.01
CA PHE A 520 -22.33 -24.17 26.84
C PHE A 520 -23.28 -24.58 25.71
N ALA A 521 -23.40 -23.77 24.66
CA ALA A 521 -24.35 -23.98 23.56
C ALA A 521 -23.68 -24.71 22.38
N PRO A 522 -24.03 -25.97 22.08
CA PRO A 522 -23.47 -26.66 20.92
C PRO A 522 -23.99 -26.10 19.60
N THR A 523 -23.13 -26.12 18.58
CA THR A 523 -23.49 -25.78 17.20
C THR A 523 -24.37 -26.86 16.53
N ASP A 524 -25.02 -26.54 15.43
CA ASP A 524 -25.77 -27.47 14.60
C ASP A 524 -24.85 -28.55 14.01
N ALA A 525 -23.59 -28.20 13.70
CA ALA A 525 -22.56 -29.18 13.33
C ALA A 525 -22.28 -30.18 14.46
N ALA A 526 -22.22 -29.71 15.72
CA ALA A 526 -22.08 -30.56 16.89
C ALA A 526 -23.26 -31.52 17.04
N PHE A 527 -24.49 -31.03 16.88
CA PHE A 527 -25.69 -31.86 16.88
C PHE A 527 -25.71 -32.87 15.73
N GLN A 528 -25.27 -32.49 14.54
CA GLN A 528 -25.19 -33.40 13.40
C GLN A 528 -24.17 -34.53 13.62
N ALA A 529 -23.04 -34.23 14.28
CA ALA A 529 -22.08 -35.24 14.70
C ALA A 529 -22.71 -36.21 15.72
N LEU A 530 -23.47 -35.70 16.69
CA LEU A 530 -24.22 -36.51 17.64
C LEU A 530 -25.25 -37.42 16.95
N TYR A 531 -26.03 -36.89 16.01
CA TYR A 531 -27.04 -37.67 15.29
C TYR A 531 -26.41 -38.82 14.50
N THR A 532 -25.27 -38.55 13.87
CA THR A 532 -24.47 -39.57 13.16
C THR A 532 -24.02 -40.66 14.12
N ALA A 533 -23.50 -40.30 15.30
CA ALA A 533 -23.05 -41.24 16.32
C ALA A 533 -24.20 -42.12 16.87
N LEU A 534 -25.38 -41.52 17.06
CA LEU A 534 -26.58 -42.22 17.57
C LEU A 534 -27.36 -42.96 16.47
N SER A 535 -26.97 -42.82 15.20
CA SER A 535 -27.72 -43.35 14.05
C SER A 535 -29.17 -42.86 13.99
N VAL A 536 -29.39 -41.59 14.33
CA VAL A 536 -30.67 -40.88 14.20
C VAL A 536 -30.57 -39.79 13.14
N THR A 537 -31.70 -39.31 12.64
CA THR A 537 -31.74 -38.29 11.56
C THR A 537 -31.87 -36.86 12.07
N ASP A 538 -32.44 -36.69 13.26
CA ASP A 538 -32.71 -35.39 13.88
C ASP A 538 -32.94 -35.57 15.39
N VAL A 539 -33.18 -34.45 16.08
CA VAL A 539 -33.49 -34.43 17.52
C VAL A 539 -34.73 -35.27 17.90
N ASN A 540 -35.64 -35.55 16.95
CA ASN A 540 -36.83 -36.34 17.24
C ASN A 540 -36.51 -37.84 17.44
N GLY A 541 -35.37 -38.30 16.94
CA GLY A 541 -34.86 -39.65 17.17
C GLY A 541 -34.31 -39.89 18.58
N ILE A 542 -34.11 -38.83 19.37
CA ILE A 542 -33.60 -38.91 20.75
C ILE A 542 -34.80 -38.92 21.71
N ASP A 543 -34.75 -39.79 22.73
CA ASP A 543 -35.79 -39.80 23.76
C ASP A 543 -35.71 -38.53 24.63
N VAL A 544 -36.87 -38.04 25.06
CA VAL A 544 -36.97 -36.74 25.75
C VAL A 544 -36.23 -36.73 27.09
N ALA A 545 -36.15 -37.86 27.80
CA ALA A 545 -35.47 -37.92 29.09
C ALA A 545 -33.94 -37.84 28.92
N THR A 546 -33.40 -38.55 27.93
CA THR A 546 -31.98 -38.45 27.55
C THR A 546 -31.67 -37.04 27.04
N LEU A 547 -32.53 -36.47 26.19
CA LEU A 547 -32.32 -35.11 25.69
C LEU A 547 -32.30 -34.07 26.82
N GLN A 548 -33.20 -34.20 27.80
CA GLN A 548 -33.21 -33.37 29.00
C GLN A 548 -31.91 -33.51 29.80
N ALA A 549 -31.42 -34.73 30.02
CA ALA A 549 -30.17 -34.96 30.72
C ALA A 549 -28.98 -34.33 30.00
N VAL A 550 -28.89 -34.51 28.67
CA VAL A 550 -27.84 -33.93 27.83
C VAL A 550 -27.87 -32.41 27.91
N LEU A 551 -29.01 -31.76 27.69
CA LEU A 551 -29.10 -30.30 27.70
C LEU A 551 -28.86 -29.70 29.11
N GLN A 552 -29.30 -30.37 30.17
CA GLN A 552 -28.98 -29.95 31.54
C GLN A 552 -27.48 -30.03 31.83
N TYR A 553 -26.80 -31.03 31.25
CA TYR A 553 -25.34 -31.18 31.33
C TYR A 553 -24.55 -30.10 30.58
N HIS A 554 -25.22 -29.22 29.84
CA HIS A 554 -24.60 -28.04 29.23
C HIS A 554 -24.77 -26.76 30.07
N ILE A 555 -25.54 -26.81 31.14
CA ILE A 555 -25.76 -25.68 32.03
C ILE A 555 -24.80 -25.83 33.21
N VAL A 556 -24.08 -24.77 33.59
CA VAL A 556 -23.22 -24.77 34.78
C VAL A 556 -24.08 -24.77 36.04
N GLY A 557 -23.73 -25.60 37.01
CA GLY A 557 -24.47 -25.79 38.25
C GLY A 557 -24.48 -24.56 39.15
N ALA A 558 -23.38 -23.80 39.15
CA ALA A 558 -23.23 -22.58 39.93
C ALA A 558 -24.26 -21.51 39.54
N ASP A 559 -24.72 -20.75 40.54
CA ASP A 559 -25.55 -19.56 40.36
C ASP A 559 -24.64 -18.34 40.07
N ALA A 560 -23.99 -18.38 38.92
CA ALA A 560 -23.02 -17.37 38.51
C ALA A 560 -22.95 -17.25 36.98
N ARG A 561 -22.62 -16.04 36.53
CA ARG A 561 -22.13 -15.81 35.17
C ARG A 561 -20.62 -16.02 35.19
N VAL A 562 -20.15 -17.02 34.46
CA VAL A 562 -18.73 -17.33 34.30
C VAL A 562 -18.36 -16.85 32.91
N TYR A 563 -17.65 -15.74 32.82
CA TYR A 563 -17.17 -15.20 31.55
C TYR A 563 -15.90 -15.93 31.11
N SER A 564 -15.48 -15.75 29.86
CA SER A 564 -14.23 -16.33 29.35
C SER A 564 -13.03 -15.96 30.23
N THR A 565 -13.00 -14.73 30.76
CA THR A 565 -11.96 -14.23 31.66
C THR A 565 -11.90 -14.94 33.00
N ASP A 566 -13.00 -15.56 33.42
CA ASP A 566 -13.06 -16.33 34.65
C ASP A 566 -12.55 -17.76 34.45
N LEU A 567 -12.46 -18.24 33.19
CA LEU A 567 -12.01 -19.58 32.86
C LEU A 567 -10.50 -19.71 33.05
N THR A 568 -10.08 -20.71 33.82
CA THR A 568 -8.66 -20.99 34.08
C THR A 568 -8.31 -22.41 33.69
N ASN A 569 -7.08 -22.63 33.22
CA ASN A 569 -6.62 -23.95 32.83
C ASN A 569 -6.65 -24.94 34.01
N GLY A 570 -7.34 -26.06 33.83
CA GLY A 570 -7.58 -27.07 34.87
C GLY A 570 -8.78 -26.76 35.77
N MET A 571 -9.57 -25.71 35.49
CA MET A 571 -10.79 -25.43 36.24
C MET A 571 -11.77 -26.59 36.08
N MET A 572 -12.21 -27.17 37.20
CA MET A 572 -13.31 -28.12 37.22
C MET A 572 -14.62 -27.38 37.43
N VAL A 573 -15.60 -27.63 36.57
CA VAL A 573 -16.92 -26.98 36.61
C VAL A 573 -17.97 -28.05 36.85
N ASP A 574 -18.75 -27.85 37.92
CA ASP A 574 -19.91 -28.67 38.23
C ASP A 574 -21.06 -28.30 37.27
N MET A 575 -21.65 -29.30 36.61
CA MET A 575 -22.78 -29.08 35.70
C MET A 575 -24.13 -29.20 36.44
N PHE A 576 -25.16 -28.59 35.89
CA PHE A 576 -26.51 -28.52 36.44
C PHE A 576 -27.19 -29.89 36.28
N ALA A 577 -26.91 -30.81 37.20
CA ALA A 577 -27.32 -32.20 37.07
C ALA A 577 -28.61 -32.53 37.85
N ALA A 578 -29.51 -33.27 37.21
CA ALA A 578 -30.63 -34.00 37.83
C ALA A 578 -30.14 -35.25 38.62
N GLY A 579 -29.17 -35.08 39.52
CA GLY A 579 -28.69 -36.13 40.42
C GLY A 579 -27.34 -36.80 40.07
N ASN A 580 -26.62 -36.35 39.04
CA ASN A 580 -25.24 -36.77 38.73
C ASN A 580 -24.20 -35.82 39.37
N THR A 581 -22.98 -36.34 39.60
CA THR A 581 -21.82 -35.56 40.10
C THR A 581 -20.82 -35.27 38.97
N ASP A 582 -21.31 -35.21 37.74
CA ASP A 582 -20.45 -35.11 36.55
C ASP A 582 -19.90 -33.69 36.44
N THR A 583 -18.60 -33.59 36.18
CA THR A 583 -17.88 -32.33 36.02
C THR A 583 -17.25 -32.25 34.66
N ILE A 584 -16.99 -31.04 34.19
CA ILE A 584 -16.12 -30.81 33.05
C ILE A 584 -14.81 -30.19 33.53
N THR A 585 -13.73 -30.42 32.79
CA THR A 585 -12.45 -29.73 32.98
C THR A 585 -12.28 -28.72 31.86
N ILE A 586 -12.07 -27.45 32.22
CA ILE A 586 -11.71 -26.40 31.28
C ILE A 586 -10.20 -26.41 31.09
N ASN A 587 -9.75 -26.55 29.85
CA ASN A 587 -8.35 -26.44 29.47
C ASN A 587 -8.17 -25.18 28.62
N VAL A 588 -7.37 -24.25 29.12
CA VAL A 588 -7.04 -23.02 28.40
C VAL A 588 -5.64 -23.19 27.82
N GLY A 589 -5.51 -23.13 26.50
CA GLY A 589 -4.24 -23.32 25.79
C GLY A 589 -4.10 -22.37 24.59
N SER A 590 -3.00 -22.52 23.86
CA SER A 590 -2.71 -21.71 22.66
C SER A 590 -3.69 -21.93 21.51
N GLU A 591 -4.41 -23.06 21.50
CA GLU A 591 -5.45 -23.37 20.49
C GLU A 591 -6.86 -22.93 20.93
N GLY A 592 -6.97 -22.21 22.05
CA GLY A 592 -8.24 -21.73 22.60
C GLY A 592 -8.65 -22.44 23.89
N VAL A 593 -9.94 -22.33 24.23
CA VAL A 593 -10.53 -23.00 25.39
C VAL A 593 -11.13 -24.31 24.93
N SER A 594 -10.65 -25.43 25.47
CA SER A 594 -11.26 -26.73 25.28
C SER A 594 -11.85 -27.24 26.58
N ILE A 595 -12.90 -28.03 26.45
CA ILE A 595 -13.67 -28.62 27.53
C ILE A 595 -13.47 -30.12 27.43
N THR A 596 -12.86 -30.71 28.44
CA THR A 596 -12.78 -32.15 28.60
C THR A 596 -13.92 -32.61 29.50
N ASP A 597 -14.78 -33.44 28.96
CA ASP A 597 -15.78 -34.15 29.73
C ASP A 597 -15.10 -35.18 30.66
N ASN A 598 -15.36 -35.09 31.98
CA ASN A 598 -14.85 -36.06 32.96
C ASN A 598 -15.78 -37.26 33.15
N SER A 599 -16.76 -37.47 32.26
CA SER A 599 -17.63 -38.65 32.18
C SER A 599 -16.81 -39.95 32.11
N ALA A 600 -17.25 -40.98 32.85
CA ALA A 600 -16.50 -42.20 33.10
C ALA A 600 -16.50 -43.19 31.92
N THR A 601 -17.28 -42.92 30.86
CA THR A 601 -17.54 -43.89 29.78
C THR A 601 -17.26 -43.39 28.36
N THR A 602 -17.27 -42.08 28.09
CA THR A 602 -16.90 -41.47 26.80
C THR A 602 -16.27 -40.09 27.00
N THR A 603 -15.01 -39.91 26.63
CA THR A 603 -14.36 -38.60 26.64
C THR A 603 -14.74 -37.85 25.38
N VAL A 604 -15.67 -36.90 25.48
CA VAL A 604 -15.91 -35.91 24.42
C VAL A 604 -15.11 -34.66 24.78
N ASN A 605 -14.26 -34.21 23.84
CA ASN A 605 -13.62 -32.91 23.95
C ASN A 605 -14.39 -31.94 23.05
N ALA A 606 -14.76 -30.78 23.60
CA ALA A 606 -15.39 -29.70 22.86
C ALA A 606 -14.50 -28.47 22.91
N ASN A 607 -14.36 -27.73 21.82
CA ASN A 607 -13.72 -26.43 21.82
C ASN A 607 -14.78 -25.35 21.96
N VAL A 608 -14.48 -24.30 22.73
CA VAL A 608 -15.27 -23.08 22.77
C VAL A 608 -14.93 -22.27 21.53
N VAL A 609 -15.90 -22.13 20.63
CA VAL A 609 -15.76 -21.45 19.33
C VAL A 609 -16.42 -20.08 19.30
N GLY A 610 -17.13 -19.72 20.37
CA GLY A 610 -17.63 -18.38 20.64
C GLY A 610 -17.88 -18.22 22.13
N ALA A 611 -17.70 -17.04 22.70
CA ALA A 611 -17.78 -16.84 24.15
C ALA A 611 -18.57 -15.59 24.49
N ASN A 612 -19.05 -15.53 25.73
CA ASN A 612 -19.66 -14.32 26.32
C ASN A 612 -20.90 -13.79 25.59
N VAL A 613 -21.75 -14.66 25.04
CA VAL A 613 -23.07 -14.24 24.54
C VAL A 613 -23.97 -13.94 25.75
N VAL A 614 -24.22 -12.66 26.02
CA VAL A 614 -24.87 -12.21 27.26
C VAL A 614 -26.39 -12.19 27.13
N ALA A 615 -27.08 -12.79 28.10
CA ALA A 615 -28.52 -12.72 28.29
C ALA A 615 -28.87 -12.02 29.62
N GLY A 616 -30.12 -11.56 29.78
CA GLY A 616 -30.55 -10.86 30.99
C GLY A 616 -30.44 -11.69 32.27
N ASN A 617 -30.46 -13.03 32.18
CA ASN A 617 -30.27 -13.97 33.29
C ASN A 617 -29.03 -14.87 33.15
N GLY A 618 -28.08 -14.60 32.24
CA GLY A 618 -26.91 -15.47 32.12
C GLY A 618 -25.93 -15.13 31.00
N VAL A 619 -25.02 -16.08 30.73
CA VAL A 619 -24.04 -16.03 29.65
C VAL A 619 -23.99 -17.37 28.90
N ILE A 620 -23.77 -17.33 27.59
CA ILE A 620 -23.61 -18.50 26.72
C ILE A 620 -22.18 -18.53 26.15
N HIS A 621 -21.56 -19.71 26.16
CA HIS A 621 -20.33 -20.05 25.46
C HIS A 621 -20.65 -21.09 24.38
N ILE A 622 -20.37 -20.80 23.13
CA ILE A 622 -20.66 -21.66 21.99
C ILE A 622 -19.57 -22.74 21.88
N ILE A 623 -19.97 -24.00 21.66
CA ILE A 623 -19.04 -25.15 21.57
C ILE A 623 -19.25 -25.99 20.31
N ASP A 624 -18.18 -26.61 19.82
CA ASP A 624 -18.17 -27.40 18.57
C ASP A 624 -18.55 -28.88 18.71
N ALA A 625 -18.83 -29.35 19.94
CA ALA A 625 -19.25 -30.72 20.23
C ALA A 625 -20.34 -30.76 21.32
N VAL A 626 -21.22 -31.76 21.28
CA VAL A 626 -22.23 -31.96 22.33
C VAL A 626 -21.62 -32.72 23.51
N LEU A 627 -21.67 -32.14 24.71
CA LEU A 627 -21.22 -32.77 25.96
C LEU A 627 -22.19 -33.87 26.40
N LEU A 628 -21.70 -35.00 26.90
CA LEU A 628 -22.54 -36.18 27.17
C LEU A 628 -22.48 -36.62 28.65
N PRO A 629 -23.59 -36.53 29.40
CA PRO A 629 -23.62 -37.00 30.78
C PRO A 629 -23.45 -38.53 30.87
N ASN A 630 -23.03 -39.02 32.04
CA ASN A 630 -22.85 -40.46 32.34
C ASN A 630 -24.15 -41.28 32.28
#